data_AF-A0A968MXY3-F1
#
_entry.id   AF-A0A968MXY3-F1
#
_cell.length_a   1.000
_cell.length_b   1.000
_cell.length_c   1.000
_cell.angle_alpha   90.00
_cell.angle_beta   90.00
_cell.angle_gamma   90.00
#
_symmetry.space_group_name_H-M   'P 1'
#
loop_
_entity.id
_entity.type
_entity.pdbx_description
1 polymer ?
#
loop_
_entity_poly.entity_id
_entity_poly.type
_entity_poly.pdbx_seq_one_letter_code
_entity_poly.pdbx_strand_id
1 'polypeptide(L)'
;MKRIDTTIPKYLLQSKAIKLEPAKPFTWASGWKSPIYCDNRLTLSYPQIRNAIRDALVNLIKENFPEVSVIAGVATGAIAQGALVAQELNLPFVYVRSSPKKHGIGKS
;
A
#
# COMPACT_ATOMS: atom_id res chain seq x y z
N MET A 1 6.67 20.99 17.45
CA MET A 1 5.60 20.00 17.14
C MET A 1 5.57 19.78 15.63
N LYS A 2 5.94 18.60 15.12
CA LYS A 2 5.82 18.28 13.67
C LYS A 2 4.33 18.35 13.30
N ARG A 3 3.96 19.13 12.28
CA ARG A 3 2.59 19.15 11.77
C ARG A 3 2.25 17.76 11.24
N ILE A 4 1.09 17.23 11.65
CA ILE A 4 0.57 15.98 11.11
C ILE A 4 0.08 16.27 9.69
N ASP A 5 0.65 15.59 8.69
CA ASP A 5 0.13 15.66 7.33
C ASP A 5 -1.24 14.96 7.27
N THR A 6 -2.26 15.70 6.82
CA THR A 6 -3.65 15.23 6.73
C THR A 6 -4.09 14.94 5.30
N THR A 7 -3.21 15.13 4.32
CA THR A 7 -3.54 15.02 2.89
C THR A 7 -3.93 13.59 2.53
N ILE A 8 -3.09 12.61 2.85
CA ILE A 8 -3.39 11.19 2.56
C ILE A 8 -4.65 10.71 3.30
N PRO A 9 -4.84 10.94 4.62
CA PRO A 9 -6.09 10.59 5.29
C PRO A 9 -7.34 11.16 4.62
N LYS A 10 -7.31 12.42 4.17
CA LYS A 10 -8.43 13.04 3.44
C LYS A 10 -8.72 12.32 2.13
N TYR A 11 -7.69 11.98 1.37
CA TYR A 11 -7.85 11.23 0.13
C TYR A 11 -8.41 9.82 0.35
N LEU A 12 -7.98 9.14 1.41
CA LEU A 12 -8.49 7.79 1.72
C LEU A 12 -9.98 7.82 2.08
N LEU A 13 -10.44 8.84 2.81
CA LEU A 13 -11.86 9.05 3.10
C LEU A 13 -12.65 9.44 1.85
N GLN A 14 -12.14 10.38 1.04
CA GLN A 14 -12.80 10.85 -0.19
C GLN A 14 -12.97 9.74 -1.24
N SER A 15 -11.94 8.89 -1.42
CA SER A 15 -12.00 7.74 -2.34
C SER A 15 -12.82 6.56 -1.80
N LYS A 16 -13.32 6.66 -0.55
CA LYS A 16 -13.97 5.55 0.18
C LYS A 16 -13.07 4.32 0.31
N ALA A 17 -11.75 4.49 0.14
CA ALA A 17 -10.75 3.49 0.47
C ALA A 17 -10.75 3.21 1.97
N ILE A 18 -11.08 4.21 2.80
CA ILE A 18 -11.46 4.04 4.20
C ILE A 18 -12.93 4.39 4.36
N LYS A 19 -13.66 3.52 5.04
CA LYS A 19 -15.05 3.75 5.47
C LYS A 19 -15.12 3.63 6.99
N LEU A 20 -15.82 4.58 7.60
CA LEU A 20 -16.05 4.64 9.05
C LEU A 20 -17.55 4.51 9.29
N GLU A 21 -17.96 3.42 9.93
CA GLU A 21 -19.36 3.10 10.24
C GLU A 21 -19.49 2.68 11.73
N PRO A 22 -19.31 3.62 12.69
CA PRO A 22 -19.35 3.30 14.11
C PRO A 22 -20.73 2.81 14.58
N ALA A 23 -21.81 3.33 13.98
CA ALA A 23 -23.18 2.93 14.30
C ALA A 23 -23.59 1.59 13.66
N LYS A 24 -22.95 1.21 12.54
CA LYS A 24 -23.26 -0.02 11.80
C LYS A 24 -21.96 -0.71 11.37
N PRO A 25 -21.24 -1.36 12.31
CA PRO A 25 -19.91 -1.88 12.05
C PRO A 25 -19.90 -3.00 11.00
N PHE A 26 -18.79 -3.09 10.28
CA PHE A 26 -18.51 -4.15 9.32
C PHE A 26 -18.20 -5.45 10.04
N THR A 27 -18.65 -6.57 9.49
CA THR A 27 -18.26 -7.90 9.99
C THR A 27 -17.07 -8.39 9.17
N TRP A 28 -15.93 -8.58 9.80
CA TRP A 28 -14.73 -9.13 9.18
C TRP A 28 -14.82 -10.65 9.04
N ALA A 29 -13.91 -11.25 8.25
CA ALA A 29 -13.87 -12.70 8.04
C ALA A 29 -13.69 -13.52 9.34
N SER A 30 -13.10 -12.93 10.39
CA SER A 30 -13.00 -13.53 11.72
C SER A 30 -14.30 -13.49 12.53
N GLY A 31 -15.36 -12.86 12.01
CA GLY A 31 -16.59 -12.54 12.75
C GLY A 31 -16.48 -11.26 13.60
N TRP A 32 -15.30 -10.64 13.69
CA TRP A 32 -15.10 -9.40 14.42
C TRP A 32 -15.91 -8.24 13.81
N LYS A 33 -16.58 -7.45 14.67
CA LYS A 33 -17.28 -6.22 14.27
C LYS A 33 -16.35 -5.02 14.39
N SER A 34 -15.94 -4.46 13.26
CA SER A 34 -15.06 -3.29 13.21
C SER A 34 -15.81 -2.07 12.70
N PRO A 35 -15.65 -0.89 13.33
CA PRO A 35 -16.21 0.36 12.80
C PRO A 35 -15.42 0.88 11.59
N ILE A 36 -14.31 0.24 11.22
CA ILE A 36 -13.43 0.67 10.14
C ILE A 36 -13.32 -0.44 9.08
N TYR A 37 -13.47 -0.05 7.83
CA TYR A 37 -13.14 -0.88 6.68
C TYR A 37 -12.11 -0.16 5.81
N CYS A 38 -11.05 -0.88 5.42
CA CYS A 38 -9.96 -0.35 4.59
C CYS A 38 -9.78 -1.22 3.35
N ASP A 39 -9.88 -0.62 2.17
CA ASP A 39 -9.47 -1.18 0.89
C ASP A 39 -8.67 -0.16 0.08
N ASN A 40 -7.37 -0.11 0.35
CA ASN A 40 -6.46 0.83 -0.32
C ASN A 40 -6.23 0.51 -1.80
N ARG A 41 -6.69 -0.65 -2.31
CA ARG A 41 -6.59 -0.94 -3.75
C ARG A 41 -7.42 0.04 -4.58
N LEU A 42 -8.51 0.56 -4.01
CA LEU A 42 -9.35 1.57 -4.63
C LEU A 42 -8.57 2.86 -4.96
N THR A 43 -7.53 3.18 -4.18
CA THR A 43 -6.72 4.40 -4.40
C THR A 43 -6.01 4.38 -5.76
N LEU A 44 -5.70 3.19 -6.29
CA LEU A 44 -5.04 3.01 -7.58
C LEU A 44 -5.89 3.52 -8.75
N SER A 45 -7.23 3.55 -8.59
CA SER A 45 -8.18 4.05 -9.58
C SER A 45 -8.25 5.57 -9.67
N TYR A 46 -7.59 6.30 -8.76
CA TYR A 46 -7.58 7.76 -8.70
C TYR A 46 -6.15 8.29 -8.87
N PRO A 47 -5.74 8.72 -10.08
CA PRO A 47 -4.34 9.05 -10.39
C PRO A 47 -3.70 10.05 -9.42
N GLN A 48 -4.44 11.10 -9.01
CA GLN A 48 -3.95 12.08 -8.04
C GLN A 48 -3.65 11.45 -6.67
N ILE A 49 -4.55 10.61 -6.16
CA ILE A 49 -4.40 9.94 -4.86
C ILE A 49 -3.26 8.91 -4.92
N ARG A 50 -3.26 8.08 -5.97
CA ARG A 50 -2.22 7.07 -6.21
C ARG A 50 -0.83 7.71 -6.24
N ASN A 51 -0.66 8.80 -6.98
CA ASN A 51 0.61 9.50 -7.10
C ASN A 51 1.02 10.12 -5.76
N ALA A 52 0.09 10.75 -5.02
CA ALA A 52 0.38 11.28 -3.69
C ALA A 52 0.86 10.20 -2.71
N ILE A 53 0.24 9.01 -2.72
CA ILE A 53 0.68 7.88 -1.89
C ILE A 53 2.08 7.40 -2.32
N ARG A 54 2.34 7.28 -3.63
CA ARG A 54 3.65 6.90 -4.16
C ARG A 54 4.72 7.89 -3.68
N ASP A 55 4.48 9.18 -3.83
CA ASP A 55 5.45 10.23 -3.48
C ASP A 55 5.74 10.25 -1.98
N ALA A 56 4.71 10.07 -1.14
CA ALA A 56 4.87 9.94 0.30
C ALA A 56 5.74 8.71 0.66
N LEU A 57 5.51 7.55 0.02
CA LEU A 57 6.33 6.36 0.24
C LEU A 57 7.77 6.56 -0.23
N VAL A 58 7.97 7.16 -1.40
CA VAL A 58 9.31 7.47 -1.94
C VAL A 58 10.08 8.37 -0.99
N ASN A 59 9.45 9.42 -0.45
CA ASN A 59 10.08 10.32 0.50
C ASN A 59 10.46 9.60 1.81
N LEU A 60 9.56 8.77 2.34
CA LEU A 60 9.84 7.97 3.53
C LEU A 60 11.00 6.98 3.29
N ILE A 61 11.06 6.36 2.12
CA ILE A 61 12.16 5.46 1.76
C ILE A 61 13.48 6.22 1.68
N LYS A 62 13.52 7.36 1.00
CA LYS A 62 14.73 8.19 0.92
C LYS A 62 15.21 8.67 2.29
N GLU A 63 14.28 9.00 3.20
CA GLU A 63 14.60 9.45 4.55
C GLU A 63 15.13 8.32 5.44
N ASN A 64 14.51 7.14 5.39
CA ASN A 64 14.78 6.06 6.36
C ASN A 64 15.69 4.95 5.82
N PHE A 65 15.77 4.78 4.51
CA PHE A 65 16.50 3.71 3.83
C PHE A 65 17.25 4.24 2.59
N PRO A 66 18.18 5.21 2.74
CA PRO A 66 18.86 5.84 1.61
C PRO A 66 19.67 4.87 0.75
N GLU A 67 20.14 3.77 1.33
CA GLU A 67 20.94 2.73 0.65
C GLU A 67 20.10 1.62 -0.01
N VAL A 68 18.78 1.83 -0.17
CA VAL A 68 17.90 0.84 -0.79
C VAL A 68 18.31 0.57 -2.25
N SER A 69 18.37 -0.70 -2.64
CA SER A 69 18.77 -1.14 -3.99
C SER A 69 17.69 -1.92 -4.75
N VAL A 70 16.59 -2.29 -4.07
CA VAL A 70 15.47 -3.04 -4.65
C VAL A 70 14.19 -2.76 -3.88
N ILE A 71 13.06 -2.71 -4.57
CA ILE A 71 11.73 -2.61 -3.96
C ILE A 71 11.02 -3.95 -4.09
N ALA A 72 10.50 -4.47 -2.97
CA ALA A 72 9.78 -5.73 -2.91
C ALA A 72 8.30 -5.52 -2.52
N GLY A 73 7.37 -5.80 -3.43
CA GLY A 73 5.93 -5.75 -3.15
C GLY A 73 5.40 -7.08 -2.60
N VAL A 74 4.68 -7.05 -1.47
CA VAL A 74 4.00 -8.26 -0.96
C VAL A 74 2.75 -8.57 -1.77
N ALA A 75 2.62 -9.81 -2.24
CA ALA A 75 1.47 -10.23 -3.01
C ALA A 75 0.18 -10.23 -2.16
N THR A 76 -0.96 -9.73 -2.64
CA THR A 76 -1.17 -9.07 -3.96
C THR A 76 -1.30 -7.55 -3.82
N GLY A 77 -1.87 -7.08 -2.71
CA GLY A 77 -2.31 -5.69 -2.56
C GLY A 77 -1.20 -4.64 -2.62
N ALA A 78 0.06 -4.99 -2.33
CA ALA A 78 1.17 -4.06 -2.35
C ALA A 78 1.95 -4.05 -3.68
N ILE A 79 1.66 -4.97 -4.62
CA ILE A 79 2.42 -5.10 -5.88
C ILE A 79 2.31 -3.82 -6.71
N ALA A 80 1.10 -3.33 -6.94
CA ALA A 80 0.89 -2.16 -7.79
C ALA A 80 1.57 -0.90 -7.21
N GLN A 81 1.41 -0.65 -5.91
CA GLN A 81 2.05 0.49 -5.27
C GLN A 81 3.58 0.36 -5.26
N GLY A 82 4.09 -0.84 -4.97
CA GLY A 82 5.53 -1.13 -4.98
C GLY A 82 6.17 -0.92 -6.35
N ALA A 83 5.50 -1.33 -7.42
CA ALA A 83 6.00 -1.11 -8.79
C ALA A 83 6.09 0.38 -9.13
N LEU A 84 5.11 1.19 -8.71
CA LEU A 84 5.14 2.65 -8.92
C LEU A 84 6.25 3.33 -8.12
N VAL A 85 6.51 2.87 -6.90
CA VAL A 85 7.61 3.38 -6.07
C VAL A 85 8.96 3.01 -6.70
N ALA A 86 9.12 1.77 -7.16
CA ALA A 86 10.33 1.32 -7.85
C ALA A 86 10.61 2.14 -9.12
N GLN A 87 9.56 2.42 -9.91
CA GLN A 87 9.65 3.28 -11.09
C GLN A 87 10.14 4.69 -10.73
N GLU A 88 9.58 5.30 -9.67
CA GLU A 88 9.95 6.66 -9.25
C GLU A 88 11.38 6.74 -8.68
N LEU A 89 11.84 5.68 -8.03
CA LEU A 89 13.21 5.56 -7.51
C LEU A 89 14.21 5.10 -8.57
N ASN A 90 13.74 4.70 -9.76
CA ASN A 90 14.54 4.05 -10.80
C ASN A 90 15.32 2.83 -10.26
N LEU A 91 14.65 1.97 -9.48
CA LEU A 91 15.21 0.77 -8.87
C LEU A 91 14.55 -0.50 -9.42
N PRO A 92 15.25 -1.66 -9.38
CA PRO A 92 14.63 -2.96 -9.62
C PRO A 92 13.39 -3.20 -8.74
N PHE A 93 12.40 -3.88 -9.31
CA PHE A 93 11.20 -4.32 -8.59
C PHE A 93 11.11 -5.85 -8.56
N VAL A 94 10.82 -6.39 -7.38
CA VAL A 94 10.46 -7.80 -7.16
C VAL A 94 9.14 -7.90 -6.39
N TYR A 95 8.52 -9.07 -6.38
CA TYR A 95 7.37 -9.30 -5.51
C TYR A 95 7.51 -10.61 -4.73
N VAL A 96 7.00 -10.60 -3.49
CA VAL A 96 7.04 -11.73 -2.57
C VAL A 96 5.71 -12.47 -2.61
N ARG A 97 5.74 -13.75 -2.98
CA ARG A 97 4.55 -14.62 -3.03
C ARG A 97 4.14 -15.02 -1.63
N SER A 98 2.83 -15.19 -1.41
CA SER A 98 2.26 -15.69 -0.15
C SER A 98 2.55 -17.18 0.10
N SER A 99 2.92 -17.93 -0.94
CA SER A 99 3.30 -19.33 -0.85
C SER A 99 4.39 -19.70 -1.87
N PRO A 100 5.24 -20.71 -1.57
CA PRO A 100 6.23 -21.22 -2.52
C PRO A 100 5.59 -21.73 -3.83
N LYS A 101 6.39 -21.89 -4.90
CA LYS A 101 5.89 -22.52 -6.14
C LYS A 101 5.70 -24.02 -5.90
N LYS A 102 4.62 -24.59 -6.44
CA LYS A 102 4.39 -26.05 -6.41
C LYS A 102 5.26 -26.81 -7.44
N HIS A 103 5.68 -26.17 -8.53
CA HIS A 103 6.57 -26.74 -9.55
C HIS A 103 7.49 -25.66 -10.15
N GLY A 104 8.74 -26.03 -10.51
CA GLY A 104 9.76 -25.17 -11.13
C GLY A 104 11.09 -25.13 -10.38
N ILE A 105 12.12 -24.54 -11.00
CA ILE A 105 13.49 -24.36 -10.45
C ILE A 105 13.42 -23.31 -9.33
N GLY A 106 13.14 -23.79 -8.12
CA GLY A 106 12.94 -22.97 -6.93
C GLY A 106 13.89 -23.33 -5.81
N LYS A 107 15.09 -23.83 -6.14
CA LYS A 107 16.29 -23.83 -5.29
C LYS A 107 17.51 -23.95 -6.20
N SER A 108 18.29 -22.89 -6.26
CA SER A 108 19.74 -22.90 -6.49
C SER A 108 20.27 -21.71 -5.73
#